data_AF-A0A2L0AWX3-F1
#
_entry.id   AF-A0A2L0AWX3-F1
#
_cell.length_a   1.000
_cell.length_b   1.000
_cell.length_c   1.000
_cell.angle_alpha   90.00
_cell.angle_beta   90.00
_cell.angle_gamma   90.00
#
_symmetry.space_group_name_H-M   'P 1'
#
loop_
_entity.id
_entity.type
_entity.pdbx_description
1 polymer ?
#
loop_
_entity_poly.entity_id
_entity_poly.type
_entity_poly.pdbx_seq_one_letter_code
_entity_poly.pdbx_strand_id
1 'polypeptide(L)'
;LHYKATVIILIAFSLLVTSRQYIGDPIDCIVDEIPLNVMDTYCWIYSTFTIPNRLTGRVGQDLVQPGVASHVDGKDEVKYHKYYQWVCFTLFFQAMLFYIPRYLWKTWEGGRIKMLVLDLNCPIVNEECKTDRKKLLVDYFTTNLHMQNFYAFRFFICEILNFINVVGQIFFMDFFLDGEFSTYGSDVLRFTEMEPEEREDPMARVFPKVTKCTFHKYGPSGSVQKFDGLCVLPL
;
A
#
# COMPACT_ATOMS: atom_id res chain seq x y z
N LEU A 1 -15.07 -12.99 3.82
CA LEU A 1 -14.55 -12.50 5.12
C LEU A 1 -13.33 -11.61 4.88
N HIS A 2 -12.32 -12.12 4.17
CA HIS A 2 -11.07 -11.40 3.86
C HIS A 2 -11.27 -9.99 3.29
N TYR A 3 -12.13 -9.79 2.28
CA TYR A 3 -12.38 -8.44 1.74
C TYR A 3 -12.80 -7.42 2.80
N LYS A 4 -13.56 -7.82 3.84
CA LYS A 4 -13.99 -6.89 4.90
C LYS A 4 -12.78 -6.45 5.72
N ALA A 5 -11.96 -7.41 6.16
CA ALA A 5 -10.77 -7.13 6.93
C ALA A 5 -9.77 -6.30 6.12
N THR A 6 -9.47 -6.72 4.89
CA THR A 6 -8.53 -6.02 4.00
C THR A 6 -8.96 -4.59 3.72
N VAL A 7 -10.23 -4.35 3.36
CA VAL A 7 -10.73 -2.99 3.09
C VAL A 7 -10.69 -2.12 4.35
N ILE A 8 -11.10 -2.64 5.52
CA ILE A 8 -11.05 -1.88 6.77
C ILE A 8 -9.61 -1.51 7.14
N ILE A 9 -8.68 -2.46 7.02
CA ILE A 9 -7.26 -2.25 7.33
C ILE A 9 -6.65 -1.22 6.37
N LEU A 10 -6.90 -1.33 5.07
CA LEU A 10 -6.38 -0.39 4.08
C LEU A 10 -6.92 1.04 4.29
N ILE A 11 -8.21 1.18 4.59
CA ILE A 11 -8.80 2.48 4.91
C ILE A 11 -8.20 3.05 6.20
N ALA A 12 -8.06 2.24 7.25
CA ALA A 12 -7.47 2.68 8.51
C ALA A 12 -6.03 3.19 8.32
N PHE A 13 -5.19 2.45 7.59
CA PHE A 13 -3.82 2.89 7.30
C PHE A 13 -3.79 4.10 6.35
N SER A 14 -4.67 4.17 5.36
CA SER A 14 -4.78 5.35 4.49
C SER A 14 -5.10 6.61 5.31
N LEU A 15 -6.03 6.54 6.26
CA LEU A 15 -6.37 7.65 7.17
C LEU A 15 -5.20 8.01 8.10
N LEU A 16 -4.52 7.02 8.66
CA LEU A 16 -3.35 7.24 9.52
C LEU A 16 -2.25 7.97 8.75
N VAL A 17 -1.87 7.47 7.59
CA VAL A 17 -0.83 8.06 6.74
C VAL A 17 -1.24 9.47 6.29
N THR A 18 -2.49 9.67 5.90
CA THR A 18 -3.03 10.99 5.52
C THR A 18 -2.90 11.99 6.67
N SER A 19 -3.18 11.57 7.90
CA SER A 19 -3.07 12.48 9.06
C SER A 19 -1.63 12.94 9.29
N ARG A 20 -0.65 12.04 9.15
CA ARG A 20 0.78 12.41 9.24
C ARG A 20 1.23 13.28 8.07
N GLN A 21 0.83 12.96 6.84
CA GLN A 21 1.33 13.63 5.63
C GLN A 21 0.73 15.01 5.38
N TYR A 22 -0.54 15.24 5.72
CA TYR A 22 -1.24 16.48 5.41
C TYR A 22 -1.50 17.39 6.61
N ILE A 23 -1.60 16.81 7.81
CA ILE A 23 -1.89 17.56 9.04
C ILE A 23 -0.64 17.67 9.92
N GLY A 24 0.19 16.63 9.92
CA GLY A 24 1.48 16.61 10.63
C GLY A 24 2.63 17.16 9.82
N ASP A 25 3.84 16.89 10.31
CA ASP A 25 5.08 17.21 9.62
C ASP A 25 5.53 16.03 8.75
N PRO A 26 5.54 16.14 7.40
CA PRO A 26 5.84 15.04 6.51
C PRO A 26 7.33 14.81 6.27
N ILE A 27 8.22 15.72 6.68
CA ILE A 27 9.67 15.56 6.55
C ILE A 27 10.41 16.57 7.42
N ASP A 28 11.46 16.12 8.11
CA ASP A 28 12.35 16.99 8.88
C ASP A 28 13.75 16.98 8.25
N CYS A 29 14.22 18.11 7.72
CA CYS A 29 15.55 18.23 7.13
C CYS A 29 16.52 19.01 8.03
N ILE A 30 17.79 18.65 7.94
CA ILE A 30 18.92 19.33 8.57
C ILE A 30 19.77 19.91 7.45
N VAL A 31 19.89 21.24 7.43
CA VAL A 31 20.73 21.99 6.48
C VAL A 31 21.19 23.29 7.14
N ASP A 32 22.41 23.71 6.82
CA ASP A 32 22.94 25.01 7.23
C ASP A 32 22.58 26.10 6.21
N GLU A 33 22.50 27.36 6.64
CA GLU A 33 22.29 28.57 5.81
C GLU A 33 20.92 28.74 5.11
N ILE A 34 20.09 27.70 5.02
CA ILE A 34 18.74 27.75 4.45
C ILE A 34 17.69 27.63 5.56
N PRO A 35 16.63 28.46 5.56
CA PRO A 35 15.52 28.28 6.49
C PRO A 35 14.91 26.88 6.39
N LEU A 36 14.81 26.17 7.52
CA LEU A 36 14.38 24.77 7.57
C LEU A 36 13.02 24.56 6.87
N ASN A 37 12.04 25.43 7.15
CA ASN A 37 10.71 25.36 6.54
C ASN A 37 10.73 25.39 4.99
N VAL A 38 11.67 26.12 4.39
CA VAL A 38 11.85 26.19 2.93
C VAL A 38 12.47 24.89 2.43
N MET A 39 13.47 24.38 3.16
CA MET A 39 14.12 23.11 2.85
C MET A 39 13.13 21.95 2.93
N ASP A 40 12.39 21.83 4.03
CA ASP A 40 11.40 20.76 4.25
C ASP A 40 10.35 20.76 3.15
N THR A 41 9.77 21.94 2.87
CA THR A 41 8.76 22.08 1.80
C THR A 41 9.34 21.73 0.43
N TYR A 42 10.55 22.21 0.12
CA TYR A 42 11.20 21.93 -1.16
C TYR A 42 11.51 20.44 -1.32
N CYS A 43 12.13 19.83 -0.31
CA CYS A 43 12.55 18.43 -0.33
C CYS A 43 11.36 17.48 -0.30
N TRP A 44 10.27 17.85 0.39
CA TRP A 44 9.02 17.13 0.28
C TRP A 44 8.51 17.14 -1.17
N ILE A 45 8.39 18.32 -1.81
CA ILE A 45 7.82 18.46 -3.16
C ILE A 45 8.70 17.84 -4.25
N TYR A 46 10.00 18.18 -4.26
CA TYR A 46 10.96 17.72 -5.27
C TYR A 46 11.49 16.31 -5.00
N SER A 47 11.11 15.74 -3.84
CA SER A 47 11.50 14.43 -3.34
C SER A 47 12.96 14.33 -2.92
N THR A 48 13.22 13.34 -2.06
CA THR A 48 14.54 12.99 -1.58
C THR A 48 15.05 11.73 -2.25
N PHE A 49 16.33 11.42 -2.06
CA PHE A 49 16.97 10.29 -2.71
C PHE A 49 17.96 9.56 -1.80
N THR A 50 18.28 8.32 -2.18
CA THR A 50 19.40 7.54 -1.63
C THR A 50 20.30 7.07 -2.74
N ILE A 51 21.51 6.65 -2.38
CA ILE A 51 22.51 6.09 -3.29
C ILE A 51 22.58 4.58 -3.05
N PRO A 52 21.98 3.74 -3.90
CA PRO A 52 21.90 2.29 -3.68
C PRO A 52 23.27 1.62 -3.57
N ASN A 53 24.26 2.12 -4.32
CA ASN A 53 25.64 1.61 -4.31
C ASN A 53 26.39 1.88 -2.99
N ARG A 54 25.80 2.63 -2.05
CA ARG A 54 26.38 3.02 -0.76
C ARG A 54 25.50 2.59 0.42
N LEU A 55 24.85 1.43 0.29
CA LEU A 55 24.07 0.82 1.37
C LEU A 55 24.95 0.05 2.36
N THR A 56 26.14 -0.41 1.95
CA THR A 56 27.06 -1.23 2.75
C THR A 56 28.19 -0.42 3.39
N GLY A 57 28.34 -0.53 4.70
CA GLY A 57 29.45 0.07 5.47
C GLY A 57 29.11 0.22 6.95
N ARG A 58 30.12 0.47 7.80
CA ARG A 58 29.88 0.63 9.24
C ARG A 58 29.29 2.02 9.52
N VAL A 59 28.03 2.03 9.98
CA VAL A 59 27.34 3.26 10.40
C VAL A 59 28.13 3.95 11.50
N GLY A 60 28.41 5.24 11.33
CA GLY A 60 29.21 6.05 12.25
C GLY A 60 30.72 6.05 12.01
N GLN A 61 31.23 5.17 11.13
CA GLN A 61 32.64 5.20 10.68
C GLN A 61 32.73 5.52 9.19
N ASP A 62 32.17 4.65 8.35
CA ASP A 62 32.28 4.74 6.88
C ASP A 62 31.08 5.46 6.25
N LEU A 63 29.92 5.44 6.92
CA LEU A 63 28.65 5.96 6.45
C LEU A 63 27.88 6.64 7.58
N VAL A 64 27.14 7.71 7.29
CA VAL A 64 26.23 8.35 8.26
C VAL A 64 25.00 7.48 8.48
N GLN A 65 24.42 6.98 7.39
CA GLN A 65 23.27 6.08 7.35
C GLN A 65 23.31 5.31 6.01
N PRO A 66 22.78 4.08 5.90
CA PRO A 66 22.75 3.35 4.63
C PRO A 66 22.11 4.18 3.50
N GLY A 67 22.82 4.30 2.38
CA GLY A 67 22.35 5.04 1.20
C GLY A 67 22.51 6.57 1.30
N VAL A 68 23.05 7.10 2.40
CA VAL A 68 23.38 8.52 2.58
C VAL A 68 24.90 8.69 2.53
N ALA A 69 25.40 9.11 1.38
CA ALA A 69 26.81 9.42 1.15
C ALA A 69 26.98 10.64 0.25
N SER A 70 28.22 11.12 0.12
CA SER A 70 28.54 12.11 -0.91
C SER A 70 28.27 11.51 -2.30
N HIS A 71 27.54 12.26 -3.12
CA HIS A 71 27.13 11.86 -4.47
C HIS A 71 27.99 12.61 -5.48
N VAL A 72 28.54 11.88 -6.46
CA VAL A 72 29.18 12.49 -7.63
C VAL A 72 28.27 12.31 -8.86
N ASP A 73 27.81 13.43 -9.40
CA ASP A 73 27.00 13.50 -10.62
C ASP A 73 27.67 12.67 -11.74
N GLY A 74 26.98 11.66 -12.27
CA GLY A 74 27.44 10.81 -13.38
C GLY A 74 28.27 9.59 -13.00
N LYS A 75 28.61 9.38 -11.71
CA LYS A 75 29.26 8.15 -11.23
C LYS A 75 28.36 7.28 -10.36
N ASP A 76 27.58 7.90 -9.49
CA ASP A 76 26.69 7.19 -8.58
C ASP A 76 25.25 7.21 -9.11
N GLU A 77 24.59 6.06 -9.04
CA GLU A 77 23.15 5.97 -9.31
C GLU A 77 22.35 6.53 -8.12
N VAL A 78 21.27 7.24 -8.43
CA VAL A 78 20.43 7.92 -7.45
C VAL A 78 19.02 7.36 -7.54
N LYS A 79 18.49 6.88 -6.40
CA LYS A 79 17.11 6.39 -6.30
C LYS A 79 16.25 7.42 -5.56
N TYR A 80 15.24 7.94 -6.24
CA TYR A 80 14.32 8.94 -5.69
C TYR A 80 13.12 8.29 -5.02
N HIS A 81 12.79 8.75 -3.81
CA HIS A 81 11.71 8.19 -2.98
C HIS A 81 10.41 8.99 -3.12
N LYS A 82 9.94 9.15 -4.36
CA LYS A 82 8.71 9.91 -4.69
C LYS A 82 7.43 9.26 -4.17
N TYR A 83 7.43 7.94 -4.03
CA TYR A 83 6.24 7.16 -3.73
C TYR A 83 5.64 7.52 -2.36
N TYR A 84 6.42 8.03 -1.40
CA TYR A 84 5.95 8.45 -0.07
C TYR A 84 4.76 9.43 -0.16
N GLN A 85 4.80 10.40 -1.07
CA GLN A 85 3.71 11.36 -1.28
C GLN A 85 2.40 10.69 -1.73
N TRP A 86 2.48 9.53 -2.38
CA TRP A 86 1.36 8.87 -3.05
C TRP A 86 0.84 7.65 -2.29
N VAL A 87 1.48 7.25 -1.18
CA VAL A 87 1.10 6.06 -0.39
C VAL A 87 -0.36 6.14 0.06
N CYS A 88 -0.81 7.29 0.57
CA CYS A 88 -2.18 7.47 1.06
C CYS A 88 -3.24 7.21 -0.03
N PHE A 89 -3.03 7.77 -1.22
CA PHE A 89 -3.91 7.58 -2.38
C PHE A 89 -3.88 6.15 -2.90
N THR A 90 -2.68 5.56 -2.92
CA THR A 90 -2.48 4.16 -3.32
C THR A 90 -3.29 3.24 -2.42
N LEU A 91 -3.13 3.33 -1.10
CA LEU A 91 -3.89 2.52 -0.13
C LEU A 91 -5.41 2.70 -0.27
N PHE A 92 -5.87 3.95 -0.48
CA PHE A 92 -7.29 4.23 -0.70
C PHE A 92 -7.81 3.58 -1.99
N PHE A 93 -7.04 3.68 -3.08
CA PHE A 93 -7.38 3.05 -4.35
C PHE A 93 -7.40 1.53 -4.27
N GLN A 94 -6.44 0.93 -3.56
CA GLN A 94 -6.42 -0.51 -3.29
C GLN A 94 -7.68 -0.93 -2.51
N ALA A 95 -8.08 -0.18 -1.50
CA ALA A 95 -9.30 -0.46 -0.73
C ALA A 95 -10.54 -0.46 -1.63
N MET A 96 -10.64 0.50 -2.55
CA MET A 96 -11.72 0.54 -3.54
C MET A 96 -11.71 -0.69 -4.46
N LEU A 97 -10.55 -1.05 -5.03
CA LEU A 97 -10.42 -2.21 -5.91
C LEU A 97 -10.80 -3.53 -5.21
N PHE A 98 -10.40 -3.73 -3.95
CA PHE A 98 -10.82 -4.89 -3.16
C PHE A 98 -12.32 -4.92 -2.83
N TYR A 99 -13.00 -3.77 -2.85
CA TYR A 99 -14.44 -3.68 -2.64
C TYR A 99 -15.27 -3.98 -3.90
N ILE A 100 -14.73 -3.73 -5.10
CA ILE A 100 -15.46 -3.87 -6.38
C ILE A 100 -16.07 -5.27 -6.58
N PRO A 101 -15.34 -6.40 -6.43
CA PRO A 101 -15.94 -7.73 -6.65
C PRO A 101 -17.12 -8.01 -5.73
N ARG A 102 -17.05 -7.52 -4.48
CA ARG A 102 -18.15 -7.63 -3.52
C ARG A 102 -19.34 -6.79 -3.91
N TYR A 103 -19.11 -5.55 -4.32
CA TYR A 103 -20.17 -4.66 -4.78
C TYR A 103 -20.91 -5.27 -5.97
N LEU A 104 -20.17 -5.75 -6.98
CA LEU A 104 -20.73 -6.45 -8.14
C LEU A 104 -21.55 -7.68 -7.74
N TRP A 105 -21.00 -8.54 -6.87
CA TRP A 105 -21.72 -9.71 -6.39
C TRP A 105 -23.03 -9.31 -5.70
N LYS A 106 -23.01 -8.28 -4.84
CA LYS A 106 -24.21 -7.86 -4.12
C LYS A 106 -25.29 -7.29 -5.03
N THR A 107 -24.89 -6.54 -6.05
CA THR A 107 -25.81 -6.02 -7.07
C THR A 107 -26.39 -7.15 -7.92
N TRP A 108 -25.60 -8.16 -8.27
CA TRP A 108 -26.05 -9.30 -9.07
C TRP A 108 -26.86 -10.35 -8.30
N GLU A 109 -26.54 -10.55 -7.01
CA GLU A 109 -27.25 -11.47 -6.11
C GLU A 109 -28.65 -10.96 -5.79
N GLY A 110 -28.84 -9.63 -5.72
CA GLY A 110 -30.14 -9.00 -5.51
C GLY A 110 -30.83 -9.39 -4.21
N GLY A 111 -30.10 -9.90 -3.22
CA GLY A 111 -30.64 -10.38 -1.95
C GLY A 111 -31.39 -11.73 -2.03
N ARG A 112 -31.23 -12.48 -3.13
CA ARG A 112 -31.89 -13.78 -3.35
C ARG A 112 -31.60 -14.79 -2.24
N ILE A 113 -30.36 -14.87 -1.71
CA ILE A 113 -30.06 -15.76 -0.58
C ILE A 113 -30.77 -15.29 0.68
N LYS A 114 -30.77 -13.97 0.96
CA LYS A 114 -31.45 -13.41 2.13
C LYS A 114 -32.96 -13.72 2.09
N MET A 115 -33.57 -13.63 0.90
CA MET A 115 -34.96 -14.02 0.69
C MET A 115 -35.16 -15.52 0.88
N LEU A 116 -34.29 -16.39 0.36
CA LEU A 116 -34.44 -17.85 0.50
C LEU A 116 -34.26 -18.33 1.94
N VAL A 117 -33.40 -17.67 2.70
CA VAL A 117 -33.20 -17.99 4.12
C VAL A 117 -34.43 -17.63 4.95
N LEU A 118 -35.27 -16.67 4.52
CA LEU A 118 -36.59 -16.36 5.13
C LEU A 118 -36.55 -16.31 6.67
N ASP A 119 -35.45 -15.84 7.26
CA ASP A 119 -35.17 -15.86 8.69
C ASP A 119 -35.38 -17.24 9.39
N LEU A 120 -35.28 -18.37 8.66
CA LEU A 120 -35.20 -19.71 9.25
C LEU A 120 -33.97 -19.88 10.18
N ASN A 121 -32.98 -19.00 10.04
CA ASN A 121 -31.82 -18.94 10.93
C ASN A 121 -32.13 -18.31 12.31
N CYS A 122 -33.35 -17.79 12.52
CA CYS A 122 -33.78 -17.31 13.84
C CYS A 122 -34.21 -18.49 14.72
N PRO A 123 -33.65 -18.65 15.93
CA PRO A 123 -34.01 -19.75 16.83
C PRO A 123 -35.43 -19.60 17.42
N ILE A 124 -36.00 -18.38 17.40
CA ILE A 124 -37.31 -18.04 17.95
C ILE A 124 -38.32 -17.95 16.80
N VAL A 125 -38.67 -19.09 16.19
CA VAL A 125 -39.71 -19.16 15.15
C VAL A 125 -40.69 -20.28 15.49
N ASN A 126 -41.99 -19.96 15.50
CA ASN A 126 -43.06 -20.93 15.73
C ASN A 126 -43.02 -22.07 14.69
N GLU A 127 -43.34 -23.29 15.12
CA GLU A 127 -43.29 -24.50 14.27
C GLU A 127 -44.22 -24.43 13.05
N GLU A 128 -45.40 -23.80 13.16
CA GLU A 128 -46.28 -23.54 12.01
C GLU A 128 -45.60 -22.65 10.98
N CYS A 129 -44.99 -21.55 11.43
CA CYS A 129 -44.30 -20.60 10.55
C CYS A 129 -43.06 -21.23 9.87
N LYS A 130 -42.35 -22.17 10.55
CA LYS A 130 -41.27 -22.94 9.93
C LYS A 130 -41.80 -23.85 8.82
N THR A 131 -42.96 -24.48 9.02
CA THR A 131 -43.55 -25.42 8.05
C THR A 131 -43.97 -24.69 6.78
N ASP A 132 -44.59 -23.51 6.90
CA ASP A 132 -44.97 -22.68 5.75
C ASP A 132 -43.75 -22.18 4.96
N ARG A 133 -42.71 -21.70 5.65
CA ARG A 133 -41.48 -21.23 5.00
C ARG A 133 -40.73 -22.37 4.30
N LYS A 134 -40.70 -23.57 4.89
CA LYS A 134 -40.15 -24.77 4.24
C LYS A 134 -40.91 -25.11 2.96
N LYS A 135 -42.24 -25.05 2.98
CA LYS A 135 -43.09 -25.33 1.81
C LYS A 135 -42.79 -24.34 0.68
N LEU A 136 -42.70 -23.04 0.99
CA LEU A 136 -42.29 -21.99 0.05
C LEU A 136 -40.90 -22.24 -0.56
N LEU A 137 -39.94 -22.69 0.26
CA LEU A 137 -38.58 -23.03 -0.18
C LEU A 137 -38.58 -24.23 -1.15
N VAL A 138 -39.32 -25.28 -0.83
CA VAL A 138 -39.44 -26.46 -1.69
C VAL A 138 -40.08 -26.08 -3.02
N ASP A 139 -41.19 -25.34 -2.99
CA ASP A 139 -41.92 -24.88 -4.18
C ASP A 139 -41.06 -23.99 -5.08
N TYR A 140 -40.23 -23.14 -4.46
CA TYR A 140 -39.26 -22.33 -5.16
C TYR A 140 -38.21 -23.17 -5.90
N PHE A 141 -37.63 -24.18 -5.24
CA PHE A 141 -36.60 -25.03 -5.82
C PHE A 141 -37.15 -25.96 -6.91
N THR A 142 -38.35 -26.51 -6.73
CA THR A 142 -39.01 -27.34 -7.76
C THR A 142 -39.33 -26.53 -9.01
N THR A 143 -39.77 -25.29 -8.86
CA THR A 143 -40.13 -24.42 -9.99
C THR A 143 -38.90 -23.85 -10.72
N ASN A 144 -37.77 -23.65 -10.03
CA ASN A 144 -36.57 -23.01 -10.58
C ASN A 144 -35.36 -23.94 -10.79
N LEU A 145 -35.54 -25.26 -10.69
CA LEU A 145 -34.48 -26.28 -10.62
C LEU A 145 -33.43 -26.19 -11.75
N HIS A 146 -33.78 -25.63 -12.92
CA HIS A 146 -32.89 -25.50 -14.08
C HIS A 146 -32.51 -24.06 -14.47
N MET A 147 -33.03 -23.04 -13.78
CA MET A 147 -32.73 -21.62 -14.06
C MET A 147 -31.57 -21.07 -13.22
N GLN A 148 -30.96 -21.90 -12.37
CA GLN A 148 -29.89 -21.51 -11.44
C GLN A 148 -28.50 -21.35 -12.10
N ASN A 149 -28.31 -21.82 -13.34
CA ASN A 149 -27.00 -21.82 -14.02
C ASN A 149 -26.41 -20.41 -14.19
N PHE A 150 -27.26 -19.42 -14.47
CA PHE A 150 -26.83 -18.03 -14.62
C PHE A 150 -26.39 -17.39 -13.29
N TYR A 151 -27.00 -17.80 -12.18
CA TYR A 151 -26.59 -17.40 -10.84
C TYR A 151 -25.21 -17.99 -10.50
N ALA A 152 -24.99 -19.27 -10.78
CA ALA A 152 -23.70 -19.92 -10.59
C ALA A 152 -22.60 -19.28 -11.45
N PHE A 153 -22.88 -18.97 -12.71
CA PHE A 153 -21.93 -18.29 -13.60
C PHE A 153 -21.51 -16.91 -13.07
N ARG A 154 -22.47 -16.10 -12.62
CA ARG A 154 -22.20 -14.79 -11.98
C ARG A 154 -21.32 -14.93 -10.74
N PHE A 155 -21.54 -15.98 -9.93
CA PHE A 155 -20.72 -16.27 -8.76
C PHE A 155 -19.27 -16.58 -9.15
N PHE A 156 -19.08 -17.51 -10.09
CA PHE A 156 -17.74 -17.87 -10.56
C PHE A 156 -17.00 -16.69 -11.19
N ILE A 157 -17.69 -15.82 -11.93
CA ILE A 157 -17.09 -14.56 -12.43
C ILE A 157 -16.59 -13.70 -11.28
N CYS A 158 -17.37 -13.52 -10.21
CA CYS A 158 -16.93 -12.73 -9.06
C CYS A 158 -15.73 -13.36 -8.35
N GLU A 159 -15.66 -14.69 -8.25
CA GLU A 159 -14.48 -15.38 -7.68
C GLU A 159 -13.23 -15.23 -8.57
N ILE A 160 -13.37 -15.35 -9.88
CA ILE A 160 -12.29 -15.10 -10.83
C ILE A 160 -11.83 -13.63 -10.74
N LEU A 161 -12.75 -12.69 -10.65
CA LEU A 161 -12.43 -11.27 -10.46
C LEU A 161 -11.70 -11.00 -9.14
N ASN A 162 -12.05 -11.68 -8.04
CA ASN A 162 -11.29 -11.60 -6.79
C ASN A 162 -9.85 -12.06 -6.97
N PHE A 163 -9.65 -13.19 -7.65
CA PHE A 163 -8.31 -13.73 -7.91
C PHE A 163 -7.49 -12.78 -8.81
N ILE A 164 -8.06 -12.32 -9.91
CA ILE A 164 -7.42 -11.34 -10.81
C ILE A 164 -7.08 -10.06 -10.05
N ASN A 165 -7.98 -9.58 -9.17
CA ASN A 165 -7.71 -8.41 -8.36
C ASN A 165 -6.52 -8.64 -7.42
N VAL A 166 -6.43 -9.77 -6.71
CA VAL A 166 -5.29 -10.07 -5.84
C VAL A 166 -3.98 -10.08 -6.62
N VAL A 167 -3.94 -10.76 -7.78
CA VAL A 167 -2.76 -10.80 -8.64
C VAL A 167 -2.39 -9.41 -9.15
N GLY A 168 -3.38 -8.64 -9.62
CA GLY A 168 -3.18 -7.27 -10.07
C GLY A 168 -2.66 -6.35 -8.97
N GLN A 169 -3.07 -6.54 -7.73
CA GLN A 169 -2.59 -5.77 -6.58
C GLN A 169 -1.11 -6.05 -6.27
N ILE A 170 -0.65 -7.28 -6.43
CA ILE A 170 0.76 -7.64 -6.27
C ILE A 170 1.61 -6.90 -7.32
N PHE A 171 1.21 -6.96 -8.59
CA PHE A 171 1.92 -6.25 -9.66
C PHE A 171 1.85 -4.74 -9.52
N PHE A 172 0.71 -4.21 -9.05
CA PHE A 172 0.55 -2.79 -8.80
C PHE A 172 1.49 -2.30 -7.68
N MET A 173 1.63 -3.07 -6.60
CA MET A 173 2.58 -2.74 -5.52
C MET A 173 4.04 -2.87 -5.96
N ASP A 174 4.35 -3.86 -6.79
CA ASP A 174 5.69 -4.04 -7.35
C ASP A 174 6.06 -2.87 -8.26
N PHE A 175 5.16 -2.47 -9.16
CA PHE A 175 5.34 -1.26 -9.97
C PHE A 175 5.47 0.01 -9.13
N PHE A 176 4.67 0.15 -8.07
CA PHE A 176 4.69 1.32 -7.19
C PHE A 176 5.99 1.47 -6.39
N LEU A 177 6.65 0.35 -6.05
CA LEU A 177 7.91 0.32 -5.30
C LEU A 177 9.14 0.10 -6.19
N ASP A 178 9.05 0.44 -7.49
CA ASP A 178 10.14 0.29 -8.47
C ASP A 178 10.70 -1.15 -8.57
N GLY A 179 9.84 -2.17 -8.54
CA GLY A 179 10.19 -3.58 -8.71
C GLY A 179 10.74 -4.29 -7.47
N GLU A 180 10.72 -3.60 -6.32
CA GLU A 180 11.29 -4.11 -5.07
C GLU A 180 10.35 -5.06 -4.32
N PHE A 181 9.03 -4.97 -4.55
CA PHE A 181 8.04 -5.69 -3.74
C PHE A 181 8.13 -7.21 -3.93
N SER A 182 8.41 -7.66 -5.16
CA SER A 182 8.46 -9.06 -5.53
C SER A 182 9.58 -9.83 -4.81
N THR A 183 10.74 -9.22 -4.60
CA THR A 183 11.88 -9.85 -3.90
C THR A 183 11.90 -9.55 -2.41
N TYR A 184 11.21 -8.48 -1.97
CA TYR A 184 11.24 -7.99 -0.60
C TYR A 184 10.96 -9.08 0.45
N GLY A 185 9.93 -9.91 0.24
CA GLY A 185 9.57 -10.96 1.20
C GLY A 185 10.67 -12.00 1.41
N SER A 186 11.28 -12.48 0.33
CA SER A 186 12.41 -13.41 0.41
C SER A 186 13.67 -12.75 0.95
N ASP A 187 13.91 -11.48 0.60
CA ASP A 187 15.07 -10.73 1.09
C ASP A 187 15.00 -10.51 2.60
N VAL A 188 13.81 -10.23 3.15
CA VAL A 188 13.58 -10.10 4.60
C VAL A 188 13.81 -11.42 5.33
N LEU A 189 13.36 -12.56 4.79
CA LEU A 189 13.61 -13.87 5.40
C LEU A 189 15.10 -14.21 5.40
N ARG A 190 15.78 -14.01 4.27
CA ARG A 190 17.24 -14.20 4.15
C ARG A 190 18.00 -13.31 5.14
N PHE A 191 17.59 -12.06 5.28
CA PHE A 191 18.16 -11.10 6.23
C PHE A 191 18.03 -11.54 7.70
N THR A 192 17.00 -12.32 8.06
CA THR A 192 16.87 -12.83 9.43
C THR A 192 17.82 -13.98 9.76
N GLU A 193 18.37 -14.66 8.74
CA GLU A 193 19.26 -15.81 8.88
C GLU A 193 20.75 -15.43 8.76
N MET A 194 21.07 -14.20 8.31
CA MET A 194 22.43 -13.71 8.11
C MET A 194 23.10 -13.22 9.41
N GLU A 195 24.42 -13.37 9.47
CA GLU A 195 25.23 -12.84 10.57
C GLU A 195 25.22 -11.29 10.58
N PRO A 196 25.25 -10.64 11.77
CA PRO A 196 25.09 -9.18 11.89
C PRO A 196 26.09 -8.33 11.09
N GLU A 197 27.27 -8.86 10.78
CA GLU A 197 28.37 -8.12 10.14
C GLU A 197 28.21 -7.98 8.62
N GLU A 198 27.47 -8.91 7.97
CA GLU A 198 27.18 -8.89 6.52
C GLU A 198 25.74 -8.46 6.22
N ARG A 199 25.04 -7.95 7.23
CA ARG A 199 23.59 -7.79 7.21
C ARG A 199 23.16 -6.52 6.47
N GLU A 200 22.87 -6.64 5.17
CA GLU A 200 22.20 -5.58 4.40
C GLU A 200 20.71 -5.52 4.75
N ASP A 201 20.25 -4.40 5.33
CA ASP A 201 18.83 -4.23 5.66
C ASP A 201 17.98 -3.95 4.41
N PRO A 202 17.14 -4.90 3.94
CA PRO A 202 16.28 -4.66 2.79
C PRO A 202 15.27 -3.54 3.07
N MET A 203 14.94 -3.29 4.35
CA MET A 203 14.08 -2.16 4.72
C MET A 203 14.78 -0.82 4.48
N ALA A 204 16.11 -0.73 4.65
CA ALA A 204 16.85 0.50 4.36
C ALA A 204 16.96 0.80 2.86
N ARG A 205 16.92 -0.24 2.01
CA ARG A 205 16.90 -0.10 0.54
C ARG A 205 15.54 0.39 0.04
N VAL A 206 14.47 -0.23 0.52
CA VAL A 206 13.10 0.03 0.01
C VAL A 206 12.42 1.16 0.77
N PHE A 207 12.57 1.24 2.09
CA PHE A 207 11.92 2.19 2.99
C PHE A 207 12.94 2.96 3.86
N PRO A 208 13.80 3.79 3.26
CA PRO A 208 14.84 4.50 4.01
C PRO A 208 14.22 5.47 5.02
N LYS A 209 14.74 5.45 6.24
CA LYS A 209 14.36 6.40 7.31
C LYS A 209 15.01 7.77 7.14
N VAL A 210 16.15 7.82 6.46
CA VAL A 210 16.94 9.03 6.23
C VAL A 210 17.37 9.06 4.79
N THR A 211 17.26 10.23 4.18
CA THR A 211 17.50 10.45 2.76
C THR A 211 18.24 11.76 2.53
N LYS A 212 18.80 11.94 1.34
CA LYS A 212 19.48 13.18 0.93
C LYS A 212 18.54 14.03 0.06
N CYS A 213 18.67 15.34 0.18
CA CYS A 213 18.03 16.31 -0.70
C CYS A 213 19.02 17.42 -1.07
N THR A 214 19.02 17.85 -2.33
CA THR A 214 19.90 18.92 -2.81
C THR A 214 19.07 20.12 -3.23
N PHE A 215 19.19 21.21 -2.48
CA PHE A 215 18.55 22.50 -2.78
C PHE A 215 19.47 23.37 -3.64
N HIS A 216 18.93 23.86 -4.76
CA HIS A 216 19.66 24.70 -5.70
C HIS A 216 19.28 26.17 -5.50
N LYS A 217 20.20 26.97 -4.94
CA LYS A 217 20.04 28.41 -4.76
C LYS A 217 20.74 29.15 -5.90
N TYR A 218 20.06 30.14 -6.49
CA TYR A 218 20.62 30.97 -7.55
C TYR A 218 21.03 32.32 -6.99
N GLY A 219 22.32 32.67 -7.12
CA GLY A 219 22.83 33.98 -6.72
C GLY A 219 22.46 35.08 -7.73
N PRO A 220 22.68 36.37 -7.39
CA PRO A 220 22.40 37.49 -8.29
C PRO A 220 23.11 37.43 -9.65
N SER A 221 24.27 36.75 -9.70
CA SER A 221 25.04 36.50 -10.92
C SER A 221 24.53 35.29 -11.74
N GLY A 222 23.46 34.62 -11.31
CA GLY A 222 22.97 33.39 -11.93
C GLY A 222 23.78 32.12 -11.61
N SER A 223 24.81 32.23 -10.76
CA SER A 223 25.59 31.09 -10.29
C SER A 223 24.77 30.18 -9.38
N VAL A 224 24.82 28.87 -9.61
CA VAL A 224 24.15 27.85 -8.80
C VAL A 224 25.01 27.50 -7.59
N GLN A 225 24.42 27.62 -6.40
CA GLN A 225 24.97 27.10 -5.16
C GLN A 225 24.12 25.90 -4.72
N LYS A 226 24.78 24.75 -4.49
CA LYS A 226 24.14 23.52 -4.05
C LYS A 226 24.22 23.43 -2.52
N PHE A 227 23.08 23.21 -1.88
CA PHE A 227 22.95 22.96 -0.45
C PHE A 227 22.42 21.55 -0.26
N ASP A 228 23.22 20.68 0.37
CA ASP A 228 22.84 19.31 0.64
C ASP A 228 22.27 19.19 2.05
N GLY A 229 21.04 18.74 2.15
CA GLY A 229 20.37 18.45 3.42
C GLY A 229 20.23 16.96 3.69
N LEU A 230 20.27 16.62 4.97
CA LEU A 230 19.92 15.30 5.48
C LEU A 230 18.47 15.34 5.97
N CYS A 231 17.59 14.51 5.40
CA CYS A 231 16.17 14.54 5.72
C CYS A 231 15.70 13.23 6.32
N VAL A 232 15.00 13.31 7.45
CA VAL A 232 14.35 12.19 8.12
C VAL A 232 12.92 12.09 7.61
N LEU A 233 12.57 10.90 7.11
CA LEU A 233 11.22 10.61 6.64
C LEU A 233 10.38 10.07 7.81
N PRO A 234 9.21 10.66 8.12
CA PRO A 234 8.29 10.14 9.10
C PRO A 234 7.64 8.89 8.52
N LEU A 235 8.02 7.73 9.06
CA LEU A 235 7.30 6.47 8.89
C LEU A 235 6.05 6.43 9.77
#